data_AF-A0A379LQE5-F1
#
_entry.id   AF-A0A379LQE5-F1
#
_cell.length_a   1.000
_cell.length_b   1.000
_cell.length_c   1.000
_cell.angle_alpha   90.00
_cell.angle_beta   90.00
_cell.angle_gamma   90.00
#
_symmetry.space_group_name_H-M   'P 1'
#
loop_
_entity.id
_entity.type
_entity.pdbx_description
1 polymer ?
#
loop_
_entity_poly.entity_id
_entity_poly.type
_entity_poly.pdbx_seq_one_letter_code
_entity_poly.pdbx_strand_id
1 'polypeptide(L)'
;MAQMGRPRTFDRNEAIRQAMTLFWQHGYESTSLAMLKSNLGNGITAPSFYAAFGSKEALFEEVVDCYMTTFGQVNDCLWDDTLEPRDAIELALRRSAKMQTEQGASQWLPDCAIR
;
A
#
# COMPACT_ATOMS: atom_id res chain seq x y z
N MET A 1 17.78 -31.22 -11.25
CA MET A 1 16.66 -30.75 -10.42
C MET A 1 16.83 -29.24 -10.23
N ALA A 2 15.76 -28.49 -10.54
CA ALA A 2 15.58 -27.04 -10.37
C ALA A 2 16.81 -26.12 -10.64
N GLN A 3 16.92 -25.67 -11.88
CA GLN A 3 17.75 -24.52 -12.23
C GLN A 3 17.13 -23.28 -11.55
N MET A 4 17.83 -22.73 -10.54
CA MET A 4 17.47 -21.49 -9.85
C MET A 4 17.25 -20.39 -10.90
N GLY A 5 15.98 -20.13 -11.22
CA GLY A 5 15.57 -19.11 -12.16
C GLY A 5 16.08 -17.75 -11.68
N ARG A 6 16.76 -17.06 -12.59
CA ARG A 6 17.32 -15.70 -12.50
C ARG A 6 16.61 -14.80 -11.46
N PRO A 7 17.34 -14.07 -10.60
CA PRO A 7 16.76 -13.32 -9.48
C PRO A 7 15.66 -12.37 -9.96
N ARG A 8 14.55 -12.32 -9.21
CA ARG A 8 13.41 -11.42 -9.45
C ARG A 8 13.95 -10.00 -9.63
N THR A 9 13.81 -9.44 -10.83
CA THR A 9 14.40 -8.14 -11.20
C THR A 9 13.78 -6.96 -10.42
N PHE A 10 12.73 -7.18 -9.64
CA PHE A 10 12.09 -6.17 -8.81
C PHE A 10 11.58 -6.76 -7.49
N ASP A 11 11.53 -5.94 -6.45
CA ASP A 11 10.93 -6.29 -5.15
C ASP A 11 9.40 -6.15 -5.25
N ARG A 12 8.70 -7.26 -4.97
CA ARG A 12 7.23 -7.33 -5.06
C ARG A 12 6.55 -6.50 -3.97
N ASN A 13 7.09 -6.49 -2.76
CA ASN A 13 6.52 -5.73 -1.65
C ASN A 13 6.70 -4.23 -1.87
N GLU A 14 7.85 -3.85 -2.45
CA GLU A 14 8.07 -2.48 -2.93
C GLU A 14 7.06 -2.10 -4.03
N ALA A 15 6.84 -2.98 -5.01
CA ALA A 15 5.87 -2.73 -6.06
C ALA A 15 4.43 -2.57 -5.53
N ILE A 16 4.03 -3.33 -4.51
CA ILE A 16 2.72 -3.15 -3.86
C ILE A 16 2.63 -1.76 -3.22
N ARG A 17 3.66 -1.31 -2.51
CA ARG A 17 3.69 0.05 -1.92
C ARG A 17 3.67 1.15 -2.99
N GLN A 18 4.36 0.97 -4.10
CA GLN A 18 4.30 1.90 -5.23
C GLN A 18 2.92 1.92 -5.90
N ALA A 19 2.29 0.76 -6.07
CA ALA A 19 0.94 0.65 -6.60
C ALA A 19 -0.07 1.37 -5.68
N MET A 20 0.08 1.23 -4.36
CA MET A 20 -0.72 1.94 -3.36
C MET A 20 -0.66 3.46 -3.58
N THR A 21 0.53 4.02 -3.73
CA THR A 21 0.72 5.45 -4.02
C THR A 21 0.03 5.88 -5.32
N LEU A 22 0.17 5.10 -6.40
CA LEU A 22 -0.47 5.42 -7.68
C LEU A 22 -2.00 5.41 -7.57
N PHE A 23 -2.56 4.42 -6.87
CA PHE A 23 -4.00 4.34 -6.63
C PHE A 23 -4.50 5.48 -5.76
N TRP A 24 -3.71 5.95 -4.79
CA TRP A 24 -4.06 7.13 -3.99
C TRP A 24 -4.07 8.42 -4.81
N GLN A 25 -3.08 8.61 -5.68
CA GLN A 25 -2.94 9.83 -6.48
C GLN A 25 -3.94 9.92 -7.64
N HIS A 26 -4.23 8.80 -8.30
CA HIS A 26 -5.00 8.79 -9.54
C HIS A 26 -6.37 8.09 -9.39
N GLY A 27 -6.60 7.39 -8.30
CA GLY A 27 -7.75 6.49 -8.12
C GLY A 27 -7.55 5.15 -8.84
N TYR A 28 -8.38 4.17 -8.46
CA TYR A 28 -8.34 2.84 -9.05
C TYR A 28 -8.57 2.88 -10.57
N GLU A 29 -9.70 3.41 -11.02
CA GLU A 29 -10.10 3.39 -12.44
C GLU A 29 -9.10 4.11 -13.36
N SER A 30 -8.66 5.32 -12.99
CA SER A 30 -7.75 6.14 -13.81
C SER A 30 -6.33 5.57 -13.89
N THR A 31 -5.95 4.66 -12.99
CA THR A 31 -4.62 4.03 -12.98
C THR A 31 -4.58 2.91 -14.03
N SER A 32 -4.00 3.18 -15.19
CA SER A 32 -3.90 2.18 -16.27
C SER A 32 -2.84 1.11 -16.01
N LEU A 33 -2.98 -0.07 -16.62
CA LEU A 33 -1.95 -1.12 -16.61
C LEU A 33 -0.61 -0.62 -17.19
N ALA A 34 -0.64 0.30 -18.15
CA ALA A 34 0.58 0.91 -18.69
C ALA A 34 1.29 1.76 -17.62
N MET A 35 0.52 2.58 -16.89
CA MET A 35 1.04 3.40 -15.79
C MET A 35 1.64 2.54 -14.68
N LEU A 36 0.95 1.48 -14.27
CA LEU A 36 1.47 0.53 -13.28
C LEU A 36 2.80 -0.07 -13.75
N LYS A 37 2.82 -0.68 -14.94
CA LYS A 37 4.04 -1.30 -15.46
C LYS A 37 5.23 -0.33 -15.56
N SER A 38 5.00 0.93 -15.94
CA SER A 38 6.08 1.91 -16.06
C SER A 38 6.65 2.38 -14.71
N ASN A 39 5.85 2.39 -13.66
CA ASN A 39 6.25 2.93 -12.36
C ASN A 39 6.72 1.84 -11.38
N LEU A 40 6.16 0.63 -11.46
CA LEU A 40 6.51 -0.46 -10.56
C LEU A 40 7.97 -0.91 -10.78
N GLY A 41 8.78 -0.90 -9.73
CA GLY A 41 10.16 -1.38 -9.76
C GLY A 41 11.07 -0.66 -10.76
N ASN A 42 10.80 0.62 -11.07
CA ASN A 42 11.44 1.40 -12.15
C ASN A 42 11.13 0.89 -13.58
N GLY A 43 10.02 0.18 -13.76
CA GLY A 43 9.58 -0.35 -15.04
C GLY A 43 9.65 -1.87 -15.09
N ILE A 44 8.49 -2.52 -15.12
CA ILE A 44 8.35 -3.97 -15.32
C ILE A 44 7.68 -4.30 -16.65
N THR A 45 8.07 -5.45 -17.21
CA THR A 45 7.48 -5.96 -18.44
C THR A 45 6.07 -6.52 -18.17
N ALA A 46 5.23 -6.58 -19.21
CA ALA A 46 3.89 -7.16 -19.07
C ALA A 46 3.91 -8.64 -18.60
N PRO A 47 4.78 -9.52 -19.10
CA PRO A 47 4.89 -10.89 -18.59
C PRO A 47 5.26 -10.94 -17.10
N SER A 48 6.20 -10.09 -16.66
CA SER A 48 6.58 -10.02 -15.25
C SER A 48 5.44 -9.52 -14.35
N PHE A 49 4.68 -8.51 -14.81
CA PHE A 49 3.50 -8.02 -14.10
C PHE A 49 2.47 -9.13 -13.91
N TYR A 50 2.05 -9.77 -15.00
CA TYR A 50 1.02 -10.80 -14.95
C TYR A 50 1.49 -12.04 -14.18
N ALA A 51 2.78 -12.41 -14.25
CA ALA A 51 3.33 -13.50 -13.46
C ALA A 51 3.38 -13.20 -11.95
N ALA A 52 3.52 -11.92 -11.55
CA ALA A 52 3.63 -11.52 -10.16
C ALA A 52 2.29 -11.20 -9.48
N PHE A 53 1.33 -10.67 -10.24
CA PHE A 53 0.07 -10.13 -9.71
C PHE A 53 -1.18 -10.69 -10.39
N GLY A 54 -1.07 -11.30 -11.57
CA GLY A 54 -2.23 -11.85 -12.29
C GLY A 54 -3.09 -10.80 -12.98
N SER A 55 -3.56 -9.77 -12.28
CA SER A 55 -4.35 -8.68 -12.85
C SER A 55 -4.19 -7.37 -12.05
N LYS A 56 -4.82 -6.29 -12.53
CA LYS A 56 -4.87 -5.01 -11.80
C LYS A 56 -5.73 -5.13 -10.55
N GLU A 57 -6.84 -5.85 -10.65
CA GLU A 57 -7.79 -6.12 -9.57
C GLU A 57 -7.07 -6.90 -8.45
N ALA A 58 -6.37 -7.98 -8.80
CA ALA A 58 -5.62 -8.78 -7.84
C ALA A 58 -4.48 -7.97 -7.17
N LEU A 59 -3.77 -7.13 -7.94
CA LEU A 59 -2.81 -6.19 -7.35
C LEU A 59 -3.48 -5.21 -6.38
N PHE A 60 -4.68 -4.73 -6.70
CA PHE A 60 -5.41 -3.79 -5.86
C PHE A 60 -5.90 -4.44 -4.56
N GLU A 61 -6.38 -5.68 -4.59
CA GLU A 61 -6.71 -6.44 -3.38
C GLU A 61 -5.51 -6.54 -2.45
N GLU A 62 -4.33 -6.88 -2.98
CA GLU A 62 -3.10 -6.95 -2.19
C GLU A 62 -2.64 -5.60 -1.64
N VAL A 63 -2.89 -4.52 -2.40
CA VAL A 63 -2.66 -3.15 -1.91
C VAL A 63 -3.59 -2.84 -0.73
N VAL A 64 -4.87 -3.21 -0.81
CA VAL A 64 -5.83 -3.01 0.29
C VAL A 64 -5.41 -3.80 1.51
N ASP A 65 -4.99 -5.06 1.35
CA ASP A 65 -4.48 -5.88 2.44
C ASP A 65 -3.21 -5.27 3.07
N CYS A 66 -2.28 -4.79 2.24
CA CYS A 66 -1.10 -4.09 2.71
C CYS A 66 -1.48 -2.83 3.49
N TYR A 67 -2.48 -2.07 3.04
CA TYR A 67 -2.96 -0.89 3.76
C TYR A 67 -3.55 -1.26 5.12
N MET A 68 -4.42 -2.28 5.17
CA MET A 68 -5.07 -2.70 6.42
C MET A 68 -4.06 -3.20 7.46
N THR A 69 -3.01 -3.90 7.02
CA THR A 69 -1.95 -4.43 7.89
C THR A 69 -0.86 -3.44 8.26
N THR A 70 -0.89 -2.21 7.72
CA THR A 70 0.09 -1.16 8.02
C THR A 70 -0.56 0.07 8.62
N PHE A 71 -1.29 0.83 7.80
CA PHE A 71 -1.95 2.07 8.17
C PHE A 71 -3.30 1.83 8.87
N GLY A 72 -4.03 0.77 8.49
CA GLY A 72 -5.35 0.45 9.04
C GLY A 72 -5.35 0.08 10.54
N GLN A 73 -4.20 -0.32 11.07
CA GLN A 73 -4.04 -0.77 12.46
C GLN A 73 -4.24 0.33 13.51
N VAL A 74 -4.37 1.60 13.10
CA VAL A 74 -4.65 2.72 14.01
C VAL A 74 -5.95 2.50 14.81
N ASN A 75 -6.88 1.70 14.27
CA ASN A 75 -8.17 1.40 14.87
C ASN A 75 -8.19 0.11 15.71
N ASP A 76 -7.09 -0.64 15.80
CA ASP A 76 -7.08 -1.94 16.50
C ASP A 76 -7.50 -1.83 17.97
N CYS A 77 -7.18 -0.71 18.62
CA CYS A 77 -7.59 -0.44 20.00
C CYS A 77 -9.10 -0.29 20.19
N LEU A 78 -9.87 -0.06 19.13
CA LEU A 78 -11.34 0.01 19.20
C LEU A 78 -11.98 -1.36 19.43
N TRP A 79 -11.23 -2.44 19.19
CA TRP A 79 -11.66 -3.82 19.39
C TRP A 79 -11.04 -4.45 20.64
N ASP A 80 -10.33 -3.66 21.46
CA ASP A 80 -9.71 -4.11 22.70
C ASP A 80 -10.68 -3.92 23.87
N ASP A 81 -11.34 -5.01 24.25
CA ASP A 81 -12.30 -5.04 25.37
C ASP A 81 -11.64 -4.79 26.75
N THR A 82 -10.30 -4.69 26.82
CA THR A 82 -9.59 -4.35 28.06
C THR A 82 -9.44 -2.84 28.28
N LEU A 83 -9.74 -2.03 27.26
CA LEU A 83 -9.70 -0.56 27.35
C LEU A 83 -11.07 0.02 27.67
N GLU A 84 -11.08 1.09 28.46
CA GLU A 84 -12.28 1.91 28.60
C GLU A 84 -12.64 2.55 27.24
N PRO A 85 -13.93 2.62 26.86
CA PRO A 85 -14.33 3.10 25.54
C PRO A 85 -13.80 4.50 25.18
N ARG A 86 -13.72 5.40 26.18
CA ARG A 86 -13.16 6.74 26.00
C ARG A 86 -11.68 6.67 25.61
N ASP A 87 -10.92 5.79 26.26
CA ASP A 87 -9.48 5.66 26.06
C ASP A 87 -9.16 4.99 24.72
N ALA A 88 -9.96 4.01 24.31
CA ALA A 88 -9.89 3.39 22.99
C ALA A 88 -10.10 4.41 21.86
N ILE A 89 -11.12 5.28 21.97
CA ILE A 89 -11.39 6.35 21.00
C ILE A 89 -10.26 7.38 20.99
N GLU A 90 -9.82 7.84 22.16
CA GLU A 90 -8.73 8.81 22.28
C GLU A 90 -7.45 8.27 21.64
N LEU A 91 -7.11 7.02 21.91
CA LEU A 91 -5.94 6.35 21.35
C LEU A 91 -6.03 6.19 19.83
N ALA A 92 -7.19 5.77 19.29
CA ALA A 92 -7.40 5.63 17.86
C ALA A 92 -7.24 6.97 17.13
N LEU A 93 -7.84 8.05 17.64
CA LEU A 93 -7.72 9.38 17.06
C LEU A 93 -6.28 9.89 17.09
N ARG A 94 -5.56 9.69 18.21
CA ARG A 94 -4.15 10.09 18.32
C ARG A 94 -3.24 9.30 17.37
N ARG A 95 -3.45 7.98 17.26
CA ARG A 95 -2.71 7.10 16.32
C ARG A 95 -2.98 7.51 14.87
N SER A 96 -4.24 7.77 14.53
CA SER A 96 -4.64 8.23 13.21
C SER A 96 -4.03 9.59 12.85
N ALA A 97 -4.09 10.56 13.77
CA ALA A 97 -3.47 11.87 13.56
C ALA A 97 -1.95 11.76 13.36
N LYS A 98 -1.27 10.92 14.16
CA LYS A 98 0.16 10.66 14.03
C LYS A 98 0.50 10.03 12.68
N MET A 99 -0.23 9.00 12.27
CA MET A 99 -0.06 8.33 10.98
C MET A 99 -0.17 9.30 9.80
N GLN A 100 -1.10 10.26 9.85
CA GLN A 100 -1.32 11.24 8.80
C GLN A 100 -0.29 12.39 8.81
N THR A 101 0.36 12.67 9.94
CA THR A 101 1.21 13.85 10.13
C THR A 101 2.70 13.55 10.24
N GLU A 102 3.11 12.31 10.51
CA GLU A 102 4.52 11.93 10.52
C GLU A 102 5.09 11.80 9.10
N GLN A 103 6.33 12.28 8.91
CA GLN A 103 7.08 12.32 7.64
C GLN A 103 7.16 10.98 6.88
N GLY A 104 6.86 9.84 7.52
CA GLY A 104 6.73 8.54 6.86
C GLY A 104 5.60 8.52 5.82
N ALA A 105 4.52 9.28 6.02
CA ALA A 105 3.49 9.46 5.00
C ALA A 105 4.00 10.30 3.81
N SER A 106 4.85 11.30 4.07
CA SER A 106 5.47 12.15 3.03
C SER A 106 6.47 11.40 2.14
N GLN A 107 7.08 10.30 2.62
CA GLN A 107 7.95 9.46 1.79
C GLN A 107 7.18 8.71 0.70
N TRP A 108 5.91 8.38 0.94
CA TRP A 108 5.06 7.59 0.02
C TRP A 108 3.99 8.43 -0.69
N LEU A 109 3.76 9.68 -0.26
CA LEU A 109 2.80 10.63 -0.82
C LEU A 109 3.43 12.03 -0.86
N PRO A 110 4.20 12.38 -1.89
CA PRO A 110 4.91 13.67 -1.96
C PRO A 110 3.97 14.89 -2.03
N ASP A 111 2.69 14.72 -2.39
CA ASP A 111 1.73 15.81 -2.63
C ASP A 111 0.49 15.80 -1.73
N CYS A 112 0.42 14.94 -0.70
CA CYS A 112 -0.68 15.00 0.28
C CYS A 112 -0.41 16.07 1.35
N ALA A 113 -0.24 17.32 0.93
CA ALA A 113 -0.59 18.44 1.78
C ALA A 113 -2.12 18.51 1.78
N ILE A 114 -2.74 18.09 2.89
CA ILE A 114 -4.14 18.39 3.17
C ILE A 114 -4.31 19.90 3.01
N ARG A 115 -4.99 20.32 1.94
CA ARG A 115 -5.37 21.72 1.69
C ARG A 115 -6.87 21.86 1.90
#